data_AF-A0A1G8HYN6-F1
#
_entry.id   AF-A0A1G8HYN6-F1
#
_cell.length_a   1.000
_cell.length_b   1.000
_cell.length_c   1.000
_cell.angle_alpha   90.00
_cell.angle_beta   90.00
_cell.angle_gamma   90.00
#
_symmetry.space_group_name_H-M   'P 1'
#
loop_
_entity.id
_entity.type
_entity.pdbx_description
1 polymer ?
#
loop_
_entity_poly.entity_id
_entity_poly.type
_entity_poly.pdbx_seq_one_letter_code
_entity_poly.pdbx_strand_id
1 'polypeptide(L)'
;NQADYYSAQNIKFNGVKAPHLYPGDKFNLHSAGNADNGFSALEASIIRYIAAGLGLDYAQLSKNYSQMSYSTIRAAHNDSWRYFMGRRKIIANRLANQIFGLLFEEMVVRKYITLPSKARYSFQERRSAWTKSDWIGSGRLAIDGLKEVKESVLRIESGLSTYEREMAILGEDYQETFEQQVREMEERKANGLPPPSWMALQALAPDNQDGKVNE
;
A
#
# COMPACT_ATOMS: atom_id res chain seq x y z
N ASN A 1 58.98 27.56 37.76
CA ASN A 1 57.53 27.34 37.59
C ASN A 1 57.24 26.66 36.26
N GLN A 2 56.06 26.04 36.10
CA GLN A 2 55.64 25.38 34.84
C GLN A 2 55.59 26.40 33.66
N ALA A 3 55.20 27.64 33.94
CA ALA A 3 55.22 28.75 32.97
C ALA A 3 56.64 29.04 32.43
N ASP A 4 57.64 29.06 33.32
CA ASP A 4 59.03 29.33 32.93
C ASP A 4 59.57 28.22 32.00
N TYR A 5 59.23 26.97 32.29
CA TYR A 5 59.63 25.80 31.49
C TYR A 5 59.11 25.87 30.06
N TYR A 6 57.83 26.22 29.87
CA TYR A 6 57.24 26.37 28.54
C TYR A 6 57.74 27.61 27.79
N SER A 7 58.14 28.67 28.50
CA SER A 7 58.75 29.86 27.88
C SER A 7 60.21 29.64 27.44
N ALA A 8 60.97 28.81 28.16
CA ALA A 8 62.39 28.59 27.91
C ALA A 8 62.65 27.54 26.81
N GLN A 9 61.73 26.59 26.63
CA GLN A 9 61.91 25.42 25.75
C GLN A 9 61.06 25.56 24.48
N ASN A 10 61.62 26.15 23.43
CA ASN A 10 60.97 26.29 22.11
C ASN A 10 61.42 25.18 21.14
N ILE A 11 61.03 23.95 21.44
CA ILE A 11 61.43 22.77 20.65
C ILE A 11 60.67 22.78 19.32
N LYS A 12 61.39 23.01 18.23
CA LYS A 12 60.88 22.98 16.85
C LYS A 12 61.59 21.90 16.06
N PHE A 13 60.84 21.13 15.29
CA PHE A 13 61.38 20.17 14.34
C PHE A 13 60.89 20.56 12.94
N ASN A 14 61.81 20.84 12.00
CA ASN A 14 61.49 21.33 10.65
C ASN A 14 60.48 22.50 10.62
N GLY A 15 60.62 23.46 11.56
CA GLY A 15 59.75 24.64 11.63
C GLY A 15 58.40 24.43 12.32
N VAL A 16 58.01 23.18 12.61
CA VAL A 16 56.80 22.85 13.36
C VAL A 16 57.11 22.80 14.85
N LYS A 17 56.29 23.48 15.66
CA LYS A 17 56.41 23.44 17.12
C LYS A 17 55.99 22.05 17.61
N ALA A 18 56.94 21.32 18.22
CA ALA A 18 56.63 20.05 18.84
C ALA A 18 56.03 20.31 20.24
N PRO A 19 54.78 19.91 20.51
CA PRO A 19 54.22 20.02 21.85
C PRO A 19 54.98 19.07 22.77
N HIS A 20 55.65 19.62 23.78
CA HIS A 20 56.29 18.86 24.85
C HIS A 20 55.55 19.16 26.15
N LEU A 21 55.62 18.22 27.08
CA LEU A 21 54.98 18.31 28.38
C LEU A 21 56.02 18.58 29.47
N TYR A 22 55.58 19.18 30.57
CA TYR A 22 56.41 19.31 31.76
C TYR A 22 56.74 17.91 32.31
N PRO A 23 57.97 17.66 32.82
CA PRO A 23 58.33 16.34 33.34
C PRO A 23 57.35 15.89 34.43
N GLY A 24 56.69 14.75 34.22
CA GLY A 24 55.64 14.21 35.11
C GLY A 24 54.21 14.38 34.57
N ASP A 25 53.98 15.27 33.61
CA ASP A 25 52.69 15.41 32.94
C ASP A 25 52.46 14.24 31.95
N LYS A 26 51.22 13.72 31.93
CA LYS A 26 50.81 12.65 31.01
C LYS A 26 49.87 13.21 29.95
N PHE A 27 50.17 12.92 28.69
CA PHE A 27 49.32 13.30 27.57
C PHE A 27 48.22 12.25 27.37
N ASN A 28 46.97 12.61 27.65
CA ASN A 28 45.82 11.77 27.31
C ASN A 28 45.12 12.33 26.06
N LEU A 29 45.31 11.65 24.93
CA LEU A 29 44.56 11.91 23.72
C LEU A 29 43.16 11.32 23.87
N HIS A 30 42.17 12.16 24.15
CA HIS A 30 40.77 11.78 24.05
C HIS A 30 40.34 11.89 22.58
N SER A 31 40.25 10.77 21.88
CA SER A 31 39.46 10.72 20.65
C SER A 31 37.97 10.82 21.01
N ALA A 32 37.16 11.38 20.10
CA ALA A 32 35.71 11.32 20.24
C ALA A 32 35.27 9.85 20.08
N GLY A 33 35.18 9.13 21.19
CA GLY A 33 34.65 7.77 21.19
C GLY A 33 33.15 7.80 20.94
N ASN A 34 32.69 7.04 19.93
CA ASN A 34 31.29 6.69 19.68
C ASN A 34 30.42 7.71 18.91
N ALA A 35 30.92 8.37 17.87
CA ALA A 35 30.03 9.11 16.96
C ALA A 35 29.10 8.18 16.13
N ASP A 36 29.55 6.96 15.80
CA ASP A 36 28.85 6.07 14.83
C ASP A 36 28.04 4.93 15.46
N ASN A 37 28.33 4.52 16.71
CA ASN A 37 27.83 3.26 17.30
C ASN A 37 26.35 3.25 17.74
N GLY A 38 25.54 4.21 17.30
CA GLY A 38 24.13 4.29 17.67
C GLY A 38 23.27 5.17 16.78
N PHE A 39 23.86 5.87 15.81
CA PHE A 39 23.13 6.80 14.95
C PHE A 39 22.07 6.07 14.12
N SER A 40 22.40 4.92 13.51
CA SER A 40 21.43 4.15 12.72
C SER A 40 20.27 3.62 13.56
N ALA A 41 20.50 3.26 14.82
CA ALA A 41 19.45 2.81 15.73
C ALA A 41 18.53 3.98 16.14
N LEU A 42 19.12 5.15 16.40
CA LEU A 42 18.38 6.38 16.67
C LEU A 42 17.53 6.80 15.45
N GLU A 43 18.13 6.86 14.26
CA GLU A 43 17.44 7.18 13.01
C GLU A 43 16.25 6.23 12.77
N ALA A 44 16.47 4.91 12.89
CA ALA A 44 15.42 3.92 12.75
C ALA A 44 14.28 4.14 13.76
N SER A 45 14.60 4.50 15.01
CA SER A 45 13.58 4.78 16.03
C SER A 45 12.75 6.02 15.70
N ILE A 46 13.38 7.09 15.21
CA ILE A 46 12.71 8.33 14.82
C ILE A 46 11.75 8.06 13.67
N ILE A 47 12.20 7.35 12.64
CA ILE A 47 11.37 6.99 11.48
C ILE A 47 10.18 6.12 11.92
N ARG A 48 10.37 5.18 12.87
CA ARG A 48 9.26 4.37 13.40
C ARG A 48 8.19 5.22 14.08
N TYR A 49 8.57 6.21 14.89
CA TYR A 49 7.60 7.11 15.52
C TYR A 49 6.86 7.98 14.49
N ILE A 50 7.57 8.47 13.48
CA ILE A 50 6.95 9.23 12.38
C ILE A 50 5.98 8.33 11.59
N ALA A 51 6.38 7.10 11.27
CA ALA A 51 5.55 6.14 10.55
C ALA A 51 4.27 5.82 11.32
N ALA A 52 4.37 5.56 12.62
CA ALA A 52 3.23 5.34 13.49
C ALA A 52 2.27 6.55 13.52
N GLY A 53 2.80 7.77 13.56
CA GLY A 53 2.00 9.00 13.50
C GLY A 53 1.29 9.22 12.16
N LEU A 54 1.90 8.74 11.06
CA LEU A 54 1.33 8.86 9.71
C LEU A 54 0.35 7.73 9.36
N GLY A 55 0.32 6.64 10.14
CA GLY A 55 -0.44 5.42 9.84
C GLY A 55 0.23 4.55 8.76
N LEU A 56 1.56 4.59 8.71
CA LEU A 56 2.41 3.86 7.77
C LEU A 56 3.30 2.87 8.52
N ASP A 57 3.74 1.82 7.83
CA ASP A 57 4.81 0.98 8.32
C ASP A 57 6.20 1.63 8.13
N TYR A 58 7.14 1.34 9.03
CA TYR A 58 8.52 1.85 8.95
C TYR A 58 9.19 1.55 7.61
N ALA A 59 9.03 0.33 7.10
CA ALA A 59 9.69 -0.07 5.86
C ALA A 59 9.07 0.60 4.64
N GLN A 60 7.79 0.93 4.68
CA GLN A 60 7.14 1.72 3.65
C GLN A 60 7.61 3.18 3.66
N LEU A 61 7.73 3.77 4.84
CA LEU A 61 8.18 5.16 4.98
C LEU A 61 9.66 5.33 4.58
N SER A 62 10.53 4.44 5.07
CA SER A 62 11.97 4.45 4.76
C SER A 62 12.32 3.82 3.41
N LYS A 63 11.37 3.12 2.78
CA LYS A 63 11.59 2.23 1.62
C LYS A 63 12.67 1.17 1.85
N ASN A 64 12.97 0.84 3.11
CA ASN A 64 13.98 -0.15 3.47
C ASN A 64 13.30 -1.45 3.91
N TYR A 65 13.32 -2.44 3.02
CA TYR A 65 12.75 -3.78 3.25
C TYR A 65 13.80 -4.85 3.56
N SER A 66 15.08 -4.47 3.72
CA SER A 66 16.21 -5.40 3.84
C SER A 66 16.08 -6.41 5.00
N GLN A 67 15.38 -6.05 6.07
CA GLN A 67 15.23 -6.88 7.27
C GLN A 67 13.86 -7.56 7.37
N MET A 68 13.02 -7.51 6.32
CA MET A 68 11.67 -8.07 6.35
C MET A 68 11.53 -9.28 5.43
N SER A 69 10.81 -10.29 5.91
CA SER A 69 10.36 -11.39 5.06
C SER A 69 9.14 -10.99 4.24
N TYR A 70 8.85 -11.77 3.19
CA TYR A 70 7.68 -11.58 2.34
C TYR A 70 6.37 -11.46 3.15
N SER A 71 6.15 -12.33 4.15
CA SER A 71 4.94 -12.32 4.97
C SER A 71 4.81 -11.04 5.80
N THR A 72 5.92 -10.54 6.35
CA THR A 72 5.94 -9.29 7.12
C THR A 72 5.66 -8.09 6.21
N ILE A 73 6.25 -8.06 5.00
CA ILE A 73 5.96 -6.99 4.02
C ILE A 73 4.48 -7.00 3.63
N ARG A 74 3.89 -8.18 3.43
CA ARG A 74 2.46 -8.33 3.13
C ARG A 74 1.57 -7.88 4.28
N ALA A 75 1.92 -8.22 5.52
CA ALA A 75 1.19 -7.74 6.69
C ALA A 75 1.24 -6.20 6.80
N ALA A 76 2.43 -5.60 6.67
CA ALA A 76 2.63 -4.16 6.72
C ALA A 76 1.86 -3.40 5.62
N HIS A 77 1.86 -3.92 4.39
CA HIS A 77 1.09 -3.34 3.29
C HIS A 77 -0.42 -3.45 3.52
N ASN A 78 -0.90 -4.58 4.03
CA ASN A 78 -2.32 -4.76 4.35
C ASN A 78 -2.80 -3.82 5.46
N ASP A 79 -1.98 -3.60 6.49
CA ASP A 79 -2.34 -2.68 7.58
C ASP A 79 -2.42 -1.23 7.09
N SER A 80 -1.41 -0.79 6.35
CA SER A 80 -1.38 0.54 5.75
C SER A 80 -2.52 0.73 4.73
N TRP A 81 -2.85 -0.33 3.96
CA TRP A 81 -4.01 -0.33 3.07
C TRP A 81 -5.32 -0.09 3.83
N ARG A 82 -5.54 -0.75 4.97
CA ARG A 82 -6.74 -0.52 5.80
C ARG A 82 -6.82 0.93 6.26
N TYR A 83 -5.71 1.52 6.68
CA TYR A 83 -5.65 2.93 7.05
C TYR A 83 -6.04 3.85 5.87
N PHE A 84 -5.48 3.61 4.68
CA PHE A 84 -5.82 4.38 3.48
C PHE A 84 -7.28 4.19 3.05
N MET A 85 -7.85 2.99 3.14
CA MET A 85 -9.26 2.75 2.87
C MET A 85 -10.17 3.52 3.84
N GLY A 86 -9.79 3.58 5.12
CA GLY A 86 -10.49 4.38 6.12
C GLY A 86 -10.50 5.86 5.74
N ARG A 87 -9.33 6.43 5.39
CA ARG A 87 -9.22 7.82 4.94
C ARG A 87 -9.98 8.09 3.64
N ARG A 88 -9.91 7.18 2.67
CA ARG A 88 -10.64 7.26 1.40
C ARG A 88 -12.15 7.33 1.64
N LYS A 89 -12.67 6.48 2.53
CA LYS A 89 -14.09 6.46 2.89
C LYS A 89 -14.58 7.78 3.50
N ILE A 90 -13.78 8.41 4.36
CA ILE A 90 -14.18 9.63 5.07
C ILE A 90 -13.98 10.89 4.23
N ILE A 91 -12.89 10.95 3.46
CA ILE A 91 -12.48 12.16 2.73
C ILE A 91 -13.02 12.10 1.29
N ALA A 92 -12.46 11.19 0.47
CA ALA A 92 -12.75 11.14 -0.96
C ALA A 92 -14.18 10.70 -1.24
N ASN A 93 -14.64 9.58 -0.64
CA ASN A 93 -15.98 9.06 -0.91
C ASN A 93 -17.07 10.01 -0.40
N ARG A 94 -16.82 10.72 0.71
CA ARG A 94 -17.76 11.72 1.22
C ARG A 94 -17.89 12.90 0.25
N LEU A 95 -16.76 13.42 -0.24
CA LEU A 95 -16.76 14.50 -1.23
C LEU A 95 -17.43 14.06 -2.54
N ALA A 96 -17.09 12.88 -3.05
CA ALA A 96 -17.67 12.33 -4.26
C ALA A 96 -19.19 12.11 -4.11
N ASN A 97 -19.65 11.57 -2.98
CA ASN A 97 -21.08 11.43 -2.68
C ASN A 97 -21.82 12.77 -2.63
N GLN A 98 -21.19 13.84 -2.12
CA GLN A 98 -21.79 15.17 -2.10
C GLN A 98 -21.96 15.72 -3.52
N ILE A 99 -20.90 15.62 -4.35
CA ILE A 99 -20.93 16.05 -5.74
C ILE A 99 -21.97 15.26 -6.53
N PHE A 100 -21.96 13.93 -6.40
CA PHE A 100 -22.94 13.06 -7.05
C PHE A 100 -24.36 13.38 -6.62
N GLY A 101 -24.58 13.64 -5.33
CA GLY A 101 -25.89 14.00 -4.83
C GLY A 101 -26.43 15.32 -5.40
N LEU A 102 -25.55 16.30 -5.68
CA LEU A 102 -25.93 17.57 -6.33
C LEU A 102 -26.21 17.36 -7.82
N LEU A 103 -25.34 16.62 -8.51
CA LEU A 103 -25.51 16.27 -9.92
C LEU A 103 -26.82 15.50 -10.14
N PHE A 104 -27.10 14.50 -9.30
CA PHE A 104 -28.32 13.70 -9.40
C PHE A 104 -29.59 14.54 -9.18
N GLU A 105 -29.56 15.45 -8.20
CA GLU A 105 -30.65 16.40 -7.99
C GLU A 105 -30.90 17.26 -9.24
N GLU A 106 -29.84 17.79 -9.84
CA GLU A 106 -29.94 18.56 -11.08
C GLU A 106 -30.49 17.74 -12.25
N MET A 107 -30.05 16.48 -12.40
CA MET A 107 -30.54 15.58 -13.44
C MET A 107 -32.04 15.28 -13.30
N VAL A 108 -32.53 15.16 -12.07
CA VAL A 108 -33.96 14.98 -11.80
C VAL A 108 -34.75 16.25 -12.11
N VAL A 109 -34.28 17.43 -11.66
CA VAL A 109 -34.97 18.72 -11.88
C VAL A 109 -35.02 19.08 -13.37
N ARG A 110 -33.92 18.86 -14.11
CA ARG A 110 -33.85 19.08 -15.56
C ARG A 110 -34.54 18.00 -16.38
N LYS A 111 -35.05 16.94 -15.74
CA LYS A 111 -35.71 15.79 -16.38
C LYS A 111 -34.82 14.99 -17.33
N TYR A 112 -33.51 14.97 -17.11
CA TYR A 112 -32.62 13.99 -17.77
C TYR A 112 -32.88 12.57 -17.27
N ILE A 113 -33.22 12.46 -15.99
CA ILE A 113 -33.62 11.20 -15.35
C ILE A 113 -35.04 11.37 -14.82
N THR A 114 -35.93 10.46 -15.21
CA THR A 114 -37.28 10.36 -14.64
C THR A 114 -37.28 9.32 -13.54
N LEU A 115 -37.63 9.71 -12.32
CA LEU A 115 -37.73 8.79 -11.20
C LEU A 115 -38.87 7.78 -11.46
N PRO A 116 -38.71 6.50 -11.03
CA PRO A 116 -39.75 5.50 -11.18
C PRO A 116 -41.07 5.95 -10.55
N SER A 117 -42.18 5.88 -11.30
CA SER A 117 -43.51 6.31 -10.85
C SER A 117 -44.05 5.50 -9.67
N LYS A 118 -43.57 4.27 -9.48
CA LYS A 118 -43.94 3.36 -8.39
C LYS A 118 -43.07 3.53 -7.13
N ALA A 119 -42.13 4.48 -7.12
CA ALA A 119 -41.28 4.68 -5.97
C ALA A 119 -42.09 5.16 -4.76
N ARG A 120 -41.90 4.50 -3.61
CA ARG A 120 -42.64 4.81 -2.37
C ARG A 120 -42.30 6.20 -1.81
N TYR A 121 -41.09 6.67 -2.03
CA TYR A 121 -40.58 7.95 -1.52
C TYR A 121 -40.03 8.78 -2.67
N SER A 122 -40.30 10.08 -2.62
CA SER A 122 -39.70 11.07 -3.51
C SER A 122 -38.20 11.23 -3.25
N PHE A 123 -37.52 11.94 -4.16
CA PHE A 123 -36.09 12.24 -3.99
C PHE A 123 -35.81 13.05 -2.73
N GLN A 124 -36.65 14.04 -2.43
CA GLN A 124 -36.51 14.94 -1.29
C GLN A 124 -36.72 14.21 0.04
N GLU A 125 -37.66 13.26 0.10
CA GLU A 125 -37.93 12.48 1.31
C GLU A 125 -36.78 11.54 1.66
N ARG A 126 -36.07 10.99 0.67
CA ARG A 126 -35.00 10.01 0.89
C ARG A 126 -33.79 10.20 -0.01
N ARG A 127 -33.19 11.40 0.02
CA ARG A 127 -32.01 11.73 -0.79
C ARG A 127 -30.90 10.69 -0.69
N SER A 128 -30.56 10.27 0.53
CA SER A 128 -29.47 9.31 0.78
C SER A 128 -29.69 7.92 0.16
N ALA A 129 -30.95 7.48 0.01
CA ALA A 129 -31.26 6.21 -0.61
C ALA A 129 -31.10 6.28 -2.13
N TRP A 130 -31.51 7.39 -2.75
CA TRP A 130 -31.36 7.62 -4.18
C TRP A 130 -29.92 7.86 -4.60
N THR A 131 -29.14 8.54 -3.75
CA THR A 131 -27.74 8.88 -4.04
C THR A 131 -26.75 7.92 -3.39
N LYS A 132 -27.17 6.70 -3.02
CA LYS A 132 -26.25 5.70 -2.48
C LYS A 132 -25.36 5.21 -3.61
N SER A 133 -24.11 5.65 -3.57
CA SER A 133 -23.04 5.19 -4.46
C SER A 133 -21.89 4.59 -3.63
N ASP A 134 -21.13 3.71 -4.27
CA ASP A 134 -19.82 3.26 -3.80
C ASP A 134 -18.80 3.61 -4.87
N TRP A 135 -17.62 4.05 -4.43
CA TRP A 135 -16.59 4.59 -5.32
C TRP A 135 -15.40 3.64 -5.34
N ILE A 136 -15.11 3.14 -6.54
CA ILE A 136 -13.92 2.36 -6.81
C ILE A 136 -12.75 3.34 -6.95
N GLY A 137 -11.64 3.04 -6.30
CA GLY A 137 -10.41 3.81 -6.44
C GLY A 137 -9.28 2.90 -6.87
N SER A 138 -8.05 3.43 -6.90
CA SER A 138 -6.86 2.63 -7.22
C SER A 138 -6.86 1.33 -6.42
N GLY A 139 -6.57 0.23 -7.11
CA GLY A 139 -6.50 -1.11 -6.56
C GLY A 139 -5.38 -1.31 -5.54
N ARG A 140 -5.45 -2.44 -4.84
CA ARG A 140 -4.42 -2.87 -3.89
C ARG A 140 -3.22 -3.41 -4.66
N LEU A 141 -2.02 -3.06 -4.22
CA LEU A 141 -0.80 -3.68 -4.71
C LEU A 141 -0.79 -5.18 -4.39
N ALA A 142 -0.63 -6.02 -5.42
CA ALA A 142 -0.43 -7.46 -5.24
C ALA A 142 1.05 -7.75 -5.02
N ILE A 143 1.38 -8.48 -3.95
CA ILE A 143 2.78 -8.81 -3.62
C ILE A 143 3.12 -10.21 -4.15
N ASP A 144 2.18 -11.15 -4.07
CA ASP A 144 2.23 -12.43 -4.79
C ASP A 144 0.92 -12.55 -5.57
N GLY A 145 0.98 -12.15 -6.85
CA GLY A 145 -0.19 -12.11 -7.72
C GLY A 145 -0.89 -13.45 -7.82
N LEU A 146 -0.16 -14.57 -7.79
CA LEU A 146 -0.77 -15.89 -7.93
C LEU A 146 -1.56 -16.29 -6.68
N LYS A 147 -1.00 -16.09 -5.49
CA LYS A 147 -1.71 -16.41 -4.24
C LYS A 147 -2.94 -15.52 -4.04
N GLU A 148 -2.81 -14.24 -4.35
CA GLU A 148 -3.92 -13.29 -4.19
C GLU A 148 -5.06 -13.57 -5.18
N VAL A 149 -4.75 -13.89 -6.44
CA VAL A 149 -5.78 -14.29 -7.42
C VAL A 149 -6.47 -15.58 -7.00
N LYS A 150 -5.72 -16.60 -6.54
CA LYS A 150 -6.30 -17.85 -6.03
C LYS A 150 -7.21 -17.61 -4.83
N GLU A 151 -6.80 -16.72 -3.93
CA GLU A 151 -7.60 -16.32 -2.77
C GLU A 151 -8.92 -15.68 -3.20
N SER A 152 -8.90 -14.76 -4.18
CA SER A 152 -10.10 -14.12 -4.75
C SER A 152 -11.03 -15.12 -5.44
N VAL A 153 -10.49 -16.04 -6.25
CA VAL A 153 -11.28 -17.10 -6.90
C VAL A 153 -11.97 -17.97 -5.85
N LEU A 154 -11.22 -18.44 -4.84
CA LEU A 154 -11.79 -19.28 -3.78
C LEU A 154 -12.87 -18.56 -2.97
N ARG A 155 -12.74 -17.24 -2.74
CA ARG A 155 -13.78 -16.45 -2.06
C ARG A 155 -15.06 -16.33 -2.87
N ILE A 156 -14.96 -16.20 -4.20
CA ILE A 156 -16.11 -16.16 -5.09
C ILE A 156 -16.79 -17.54 -5.12
N GLU A 157 -16.00 -18.60 -5.34
CA GLU A 157 -16.52 -19.97 -5.40
C GLU A 157 -17.14 -20.44 -4.08
N SER A 158 -16.58 -20.03 -2.94
CA SER A 158 -17.14 -20.31 -1.61
C SER A 158 -18.34 -19.43 -1.23
N GLY A 159 -18.70 -18.44 -2.06
CA GLY A 159 -19.80 -17.50 -1.79
C GLY A 159 -19.52 -16.48 -0.68
N LEU A 160 -18.25 -16.32 -0.27
CA LEU A 160 -17.84 -15.30 0.70
C LEU A 160 -17.69 -13.90 0.08
N SER A 161 -17.58 -13.83 -1.25
CA SER A 161 -17.43 -12.59 -2.00
C SER A 161 -18.18 -12.63 -3.34
N THR A 162 -18.18 -11.49 -4.02
CA THR A 162 -18.83 -11.28 -5.32
C THR A 162 -17.80 -10.76 -6.31
N TYR A 163 -18.00 -10.99 -7.60
CA TYR A 163 -17.10 -10.46 -8.63
C TYR A 163 -16.89 -8.95 -8.53
N GLU A 164 -17.94 -8.17 -8.23
CA GLU A 164 -17.85 -6.70 -8.03
C GLU A 164 -16.87 -6.34 -6.92
N ARG A 165 -16.96 -7.01 -5.76
CA ARG A 165 -16.07 -6.77 -4.62
C ARG A 165 -14.63 -7.15 -4.91
N GLU A 166 -14.39 -8.27 -5.58
CA GLU A 166 -13.02 -8.71 -5.90
C GLU A 166 -12.40 -7.84 -7.01
N MET A 167 -13.15 -7.44 -8.03
CA MET A 167 -12.67 -6.51 -9.07
C MET A 167 -12.41 -5.11 -8.50
N ALA A 168 -13.25 -4.64 -7.57
CA ALA A 168 -13.01 -3.37 -6.89
C ALA A 168 -11.73 -3.37 -6.03
N ILE A 169 -11.26 -4.54 -5.56
CA ILE A 169 -9.94 -4.66 -4.88
C ILE A 169 -8.81 -4.43 -5.89
N LEU A 170 -8.98 -4.88 -7.14
CA LEU A 170 -8.05 -4.62 -8.24
C LEU A 170 -8.17 -3.19 -8.78
N GLY A 171 -9.25 -2.47 -8.42
CA GLY A 171 -9.54 -1.11 -8.85
C GLY A 171 -10.29 -1.03 -10.18
N GLU A 172 -10.83 -2.15 -10.64
CA GLU A 172 -11.57 -2.27 -11.90
C GLU A 172 -13.07 -2.32 -11.63
N ASP A 173 -13.87 -1.84 -12.58
CA ASP A 173 -15.31 -2.08 -12.59
C ASP A 173 -15.62 -3.46 -13.18
N TYR A 174 -16.43 -4.21 -12.46
CA TYR A 174 -16.94 -5.51 -12.89
C TYR A 174 -17.75 -5.40 -14.18
N GLN A 175 -18.58 -4.36 -14.33
CA GLN A 175 -19.46 -4.22 -15.49
C GLN A 175 -18.65 -4.01 -16.77
N GLU A 176 -17.70 -3.07 -16.74
CA GLU A 176 -16.79 -2.81 -17.87
C GLU A 176 -15.97 -4.05 -18.24
N THR A 177 -15.46 -4.77 -17.23
CA THR A 177 -14.71 -6.00 -17.45
C THR A 177 -15.56 -7.07 -18.13
N PHE A 178 -16.82 -7.25 -17.71
CA PHE A 178 -17.72 -8.26 -18.27
C PHE A 178 -18.16 -7.90 -19.68
N GLU A 179 -18.48 -6.63 -19.94
CA GLU A 179 -18.79 -6.14 -21.28
C GLU A 179 -17.63 -6.37 -22.24
N GLN A 180 -16.40 -6.08 -21.79
CA GLN A 180 -15.19 -6.33 -22.58
C GLN A 180 -14.98 -7.83 -22.84
N GLN A 181 -15.19 -8.69 -21.84
CA GLN A 181 -15.09 -10.14 -22.02
C GLN A 181 -16.09 -10.67 -23.06
N VAL A 182 -17.36 -10.22 -23.02
CA VAL A 182 -18.38 -10.62 -24.00
C VAL A 182 -17.98 -10.18 -25.40
N ARG A 183 -17.51 -8.94 -25.55
CA ARG A 183 -17.04 -8.43 -26.84
C ARG A 183 -15.87 -9.24 -27.40
N GLU A 184 -14.88 -9.53 -26.56
CA GLU A 184 -13.72 -10.35 -26.95
C GLU A 184 -14.12 -11.77 -27.36
N MET A 185 -15.13 -12.35 -26.71
CA MET A 185 -15.67 -13.66 -27.09
C MET A 185 -16.34 -13.63 -28.46
N GLU A 186 -17.16 -12.63 -28.72
CA GLU A 186 -17.85 -12.47 -30.00
C GLU A 186 -16.84 -12.26 -31.14
N GLU A 187 -15.84 -11.41 -30.92
CA GLU A 187 -14.76 -11.17 -31.89
C GLU A 187 -13.92 -12.43 -32.14
N ARG A 188 -13.58 -13.20 -31.10
CA ARG A 188 -12.89 -14.49 -31.26
C ARG A 188 -13.72 -15.47 -32.08
N LYS A 189 -15.02 -15.58 -31.79
CA LYS A 189 -15.93 -16.46 -32.50
C LYS A 189 -16.08 -16.05 -33.97
N ALA A 190 -16.19 -14.75 -34.25
CA ALA A 190 -16.26 -14.23 -35.61
C ALA A 190 -14.98 -14.52 -36.42
N ASN A 191 -13.82 -14.46 -35.76
CA ASN A 191 -12.52 -14.73 -36.36
C ASN A 191 -12.12 -16.23 -36.36
N GLY A 192 -13.00 -17.13 -35.90
CA GLY A 192 -12.72 -18.57 -35.82
C GLY A 192 -11.62 -18.96 -34.81
N LEU A 193 -11.33 -18.09 -33.84
CA LEU A 193 -10.34 -18.33 -32.79
C LEU A 193 -10.94 -19.21 -31.67
N PRO A 194 -10.10 -20.01 -30.98
CA PRO A 194 -10.57 -20.81 -29.84
C PRO A 194 -11.08 -19.93 -28.69
N PRO A 195 -12.00 -20.46 -27.86
CA PRO A 195 -12.52 -19.75 -26.70
C PRO A 195 -11.38 -19.36 -25.74
N PRO A 196 -11.57 -18.30 -24.93
CA PRO A 196 -10.57 -17.87 -23.97
C PRO A 196 -10.10 -19.01 -23.04
N SER A 197 -8.82 -19.02 -22.71
CA SER A 197 -8.17 -20.09 -21.93
C SER A 197 -8.80 -20.33 -20.56
N TRP A 198 -9.35 -19.28 -19.94
CA TRP A 198 -10.05 -19.37 -18.65
C TRP A 198 -11.40 -20.07 -18.73
N MET A 199 -12.05 -20.14 -19.91
CA MET A 199 -13.21 -21.02 -20.11
C MET A 199 -12.79 -22.46 -20.40
N ALA A 200 -11.70 -22.65 -21.14
CA ALA A 200 -11.20 -23.98 -21.50
C ALA A 200 -10.66 -24.76 -20.29
N LEU A 201 -10.19 -24.06 -19.24
CA LEU A 201 -9.75 -24.66 -17.98
C LEU A 201 -10.82 -25.50 -17.28
N GLN A 202 -12.11 -25.20 -17.50
CA GLN A 202 -13.21 -25.99 -16.94
C GLN A 202 -13.47 -27.29 -17.72
N ALA A 203 -13.00 -27.38 -18.97
CA ALA A 203 -13.07 -28.59 -19.80
C ALA A 203 -11.81 -29.48 -19.70
N LEU A 204 -10.71 -28.94 -19.18
CA LEU A 204 -9.38 -29.60 -19.08
C LEU A 204 -9.05 -30.13 -17.68
N ALA A 205 -9.95 -30.00 -16.70
CA ALA A 205 -9.83 -30.63 -15.40
C ALA A 205 -10.72 -31.89 -15.35
N PRO A 206 -10.27 -33.07 -15.84
CA PRO A 206 -10.74 -34.31 -15.26
C PRO A 206 -10.31 -34.32 -13.79
N ASP A 207 -11.18 -34.78 -12.90
CA ASP A 207 -10.88 -35.01 -11.49
C ASP A 207 -9.51 -35.66 -11.30
N ASN A 208 -8.51 -34.89 -10.85
CA ASN A 208 -7.29 -35.46 -10.29
C ASN A 208 -7.60 -35.96 -8.87
N GLN A 209 -8.39 -37.02 -8.77
CA GLN A 209 -8.37 -37.94 -7.64
C GLN A 209 -7.25 -38.96 -7.87
N ASP A 210 -6.00 -38.53 -7.75
CA ASP A 210 -4.87 -39.46 -7.55
C ASP A 210 -4.24 -39.16 -6.19
N GLY A 211 -5.06 -39.34 -5.14
CA GLY A 211 -4.58 -39.59 -3.79
C GLY A 211 -4.09 -41.03 -3.71
N LYS A 212 -2.91 -41.33 -4.26
CA LYS A 212 -2.19 -42.55 -3.88
C LYS A 212 -1.74 -42.39 -2.44
N VAL A 213 -2.53 -42.96 -1.53
CA VAL A 213 -2.09 -43.28 -0.18
C VAL A 213 -1.06 -44.40 -0.33
N ASN A 214 0.20 -44.09 -0.06
CA ASN A 214 1.23 -45.11 0.04
C ASN A 214 0.97 -45.96 1.28
N GLU A 215 1.00 -47.27 1.10
CA GLU A 215 1.06 -48.32 2.13
C GLU A 215 2.23 -48.12 3.11
#